data_AF-A0A3E1K655-F1
#
_entry.id   AF-A0A3E1K655-F1
#
_cell.length_a   1.000
_cell.length_b   1.000
_cell.length_c   1.000
_cell.angle_alpha   90.00
_cell.angle_beta   90.00
_cell.angle_gamma   90.00
#
_symmetry.space_group_name_H-M   'P 1'
#
loop_
_entity.id
_entity.type
_entity.pdbx_description
1 polymer ?
#
loop_
_entity_poly.entity_id
_entity_poly.type
_entity_poly.pdbx_seq_one_letter_code
_entity_poly.pdbx_strand_id
1 'polypeptide(L)'
;MSKHKGQPGNAMDYNPAQQVDPEEWLSIDEGERLYAIECWVAELTGRDIEDCVLEAVPILAVENQVAMNDPPVTRATLKRLLDAGVDRVTAIDAMSDVMADSLAAVASGEQHYDAAAFARALEQIDPAEIAIGEAGDDAPGRPAGGVPVFSDEHRQVLIDFGERHAEAAAMSWPETAGFLLAVQACPDLVMPSEWIEIVQGEARFADHDELQAVSEARMALMNWIADRMDRDQPAVPEDCAPDPEPLRILEGDNNFSRWCRGLIEGHNWLEQSWDAVLEAGDDDDRAQGMGLTVFAFFTDRAMAERVVEEIARDSTSSSPTLEELASKFHALIEQAVLEYAALGLAYRQLPPEPSPQQPVRSEKIGRNQPCPCGSGKKYKKCCGRPGAGRLH
;
A
#
# COMPACT_ATOMS: atom_id res chain seq x y z
N MET A 1 15.65 -1.15 -22.53
CA MET A 1 16.99 -0.51 -22.47
C MET A 1 16.81 0.93 -21.98
N SER A 2 17.13 1.19 -20.71
CA SER A 2 17.68 2.44 -20.14
C SER A 2 17.76 2.17 -18.64
N LYS A 3 18.86 1.70 -18.05
CA LYS A 3 20.11 2.40 -17.68
C LYS A 3 19.87 3.79 -17.07
N HIS A 4 19.54 3.85 -15.78
CA HIS A 4 20.14 4.82 -14.84
C HIS A 4 20.60 4.05 -13.59
N LYS A 5 21.91 3.81 -13.51
CA LYS A 5 22.62 3.36 -12.30
C LYS A 5 23.50 4.53 -11.90
N GLY A 6 23.00 5.41 -11.04
CA GLY A 6 23.80 6.33 -10.25
C GLY A 6 23.99 5.73 -8.86
N GLN A 7 25.23 5.44 -8.46
CA GLN A 7 25.55 5.22 -7.04
C GLN A 7 25.73 6.60 -6.38
N PRO A 8 25.40 6.74 -5.08
CA PRO A 8 25.16 8.04 -4.46
C PRO A 8 26.48 8.77 -4.19
N GLY A 9 26.67 9.90 -4.87
CA GLY A 9 27.49 10.99 -4.36
C GLY A 9 26.61 11.81 -3.43
N ASN A 10 26.94 11.86 -2.13
CA ASN A 10 26.40 12.77 -1.11
C ASN A 10 24.98 13.29 -1.43
N ALA A 11 23.97 12.41 -1.30
CA ALA A 11 22.58 12.76 -1.62
C ALA A 11 22.20 14.05 -0.89
N MET A 12 21.66 15.02 -1.63
CA MET A 12 21.10 16.24 -1.06
C MET A 12 19.99 15.82 -0.08
N ASP A 13 20.02 16.39 1.12
CA ASP A 13 18.95 16.23 2.11
C ASP A 13 17.77 17.11 1.68
N TYR A 14 16.86 16.53 0.89
CA TYR A 14 15.68 17.23 0.39
C TYR A 14 14.55 17.18 1.42
N ASN A 15 13.96 18.33 1.71
CA ASN A 15 12.78 18.46 2.54
C ASN A 15 11.81 19.48 1.92
N PRO A 16 10.61 19.08 1.45
CA PRO A 16 9.66 19.98 0.81
C PRO A 16 9.13 21.07 1.76
N ALA A 17 9.23 20.88 3.07
CA ALA A 17 8.88 21.92 4.04
C ALA A 17 9.86 23.11 4.02
N GLN A 18 11.07 22.92 3.46
CA GLN A 18 12.08 23.95 3.33
C GLN A 18 12.06 24.56 1.93
N GLN A 19 12.25 25.87 1.85
CA GLN A 19 12.38 26.54 0.56
C GLN A 19 13.76 26.22 -0.04
N VAL A 20 13.78 25.69 -1.25
CA VAL A 20 15.01 25.47 -2.00
C VAL A 20 15.56 26.80 -2.52
N ASP A 21 16.87 26.99 -2.47
CA ASP A 21 17.50 28.11 -3.16
C ASP A 21 17.44 27.85 -4.69
N PRO A 22 16.85 28.75 -5.50
CA PRO A 22 16.69 28.50 -6.93
C PRO A 22 17.99 28.31 -7.70
N GLU A 23 19.07 29.02 -7.34
CA GLU A 23 20.35 28.91 -8.05
C GLU A 23 21.05 27.61 -7.68
N GLU A 24 21.03 27.23 -6.40
CA GLU A 24 21.56 25.96 -5.93
C GLU A 24 20.76 24.77 -6.50
N TRP A 25 19.43 24.81 -6.43
CA TRP A 25 18.55 23.76 -6.95
C TRP A 25 18.79 23.49 -8.44
N LEU A 26 18.84 24.54 -9.27
CA LEU A 26 19.04 24.40 -10.71
C LEU A 26 20.49 24.03 -11.09
N SER A 27 21.44 24.12 -10.15
CA SER A 27 22.83 23.70 -10.37
C SER A 27 23.06 22.19 -10.20
N ILE A 28 22.12 21.49 -9.55
CA ILE A 28 22.19 20.05 -9.26
C ILE A 28 21.63 19.25 -10.44
N ASP A 29 22.22 18.09 -10.73
CA ASP A 29 21.72 17.21 -11.78
C ASP A 29 20.26 16.84 -11.52
N GLU A 30 19.44 16.78 -12.57
CA GLU A 30 18.02 16.44 -12.42
C GLU A 30 17.81 15.04 -11.83
N GLY A 31 18.66 14.07 -12.17
CA GLY A 31 18.60 12.73 -11.60
C GLY A 31 19.00 12.70 -10.12
N GLU A 32 19.92 13.58 -9.69
CA GLU A 32 20.28 13.74 -8.28
C GLU A 32 19.15 14.39 -7.47
N ARG A 33 18.43 15.37 -8.06
CA ARG A 33 17.25 15.98 -7.45
C ARG A 33 16.09 14.99 -7.35
N LEU A 34 15.83 14.24 -8.42
CA LEU A 34 14.81 13.19 -8.42
C LEU A 34 15.10 12.16 -7.32
N TYR A 35 16.34 11.68 -7.26
CA TYR A 35 16.76 10.70 -6.25
C TYR A 35 16.60 11.23 -4.81
N ALA A 36 16.93 12.50 -4.56
CA ALA A 36 16.74 13.10 -3.25
C ALA A 36 15.25 13.16 -2.84
N ILE A 37 14.37 13.44 -3.80
CA ILE A 37 12.92 13.41 -3.58
C ILE A 37 12.42 11.97 -3.38
N GLU A 38 12.89 11.01 -4.18
CA GLU A 38 12.55 9.59 -4.03
C GLU A 38 12.97 9.06 -2.65
N CYS A 39 14.14 9.46 -2.13
CA CYS A 39 14.56 9.14 -0.76
C CYS A 39 13.61 9.73 0.28
N TRP A 40 13.18 10.98 0.12
CA TRP A 40 12.21 11.62 1.03
C TRP A 40 10.85 10.93 0.99
N VAL A 41 10.34 10.60 -0.20
CA VAL A 41 9.08 9.85 -0.36
C VAL A 41 9.20 8.44 0.23
N ALA A 42 10.33 7.76 0.03
CA ALA A 42 10.61 6.45 0.60
C ALA A 42 10.61 6.49 2.13
N GLU A 43 11.24 7.50 2.75
CA GLU A 43 11.19 7.70 4.20
C GLU A 43 9.78 8.00 4.71
N LEU A 44 9.00 8.82 3.98
CA LEU A 44 7.63 9.16 4.37
C LEU A 44 6.67 7.96 4.26
N THR A 45 6.83 7.16 3.21
CA THR A 45 5.90 6.07 2.86
C THR A 45 6.33 4.70 3.33
N GLY A 46 7.60 4.54 3.74
CA GLY A 46 8.19 3.25 4.08
C GLY A 46 8.40 2.31 2.88
N ARG A 47 8.28 2.82 1.64
CA ARG A 47 8.45 2.05 0.39
C ARG A 47 9.90 2.06 -0.09
N ASP A 48 10.26 1.12 -0.96
CA ASP A 48 11.55 1.14 -1.64
C ASP A 48 11.68 2.39 -2.54
N ILE A 49 12.89 2.96 -2.58
CA ILE A 49 13.19 4.18 -3.35
C ILE A 49 12.82 4.01 -4.83
N GLU A 50 13.03 2.81 -5.38
CA GLU A 50 12.77 2.48 -6.77
C GLU A 50 11.26 2.53 -7.14
N ASP A 51 10.38 2.40 -6.14
CA ASP A 51 8.92 2.44 -6.29
C ASP A 51 8.34 3.85 -6.08
N CYS A 52 9.16 4.82 -5.66
CA CYS A 52 8.73 6.18 -5.32
C CYS A 52 8.79 7.17 -6.50
N VAL A 53 9.21 6.72 -7.69
CA VAL A 53 9.45 7.58 -8.86
C VAL A 53 8.19 8.32 -9.32
N LEU A 54 7.02 7.68 -9.24
CA LEU A 54 5.77 8.25 -9.74
C LEU A 54 5.28 9.40 -8.84
N GLU A 55 5.53 9.34 -7.54
CA GLU A 55 5.22 10.43 -6.60
C GLU A 55 6.33 11.49 -6.57
N ALA A 56 7.58 11.11 -6.82
CA ALA A 56 8.70 12.04 -6.82
C ALA A 56 8.73 12.97 -8.05
N VAL A 57 8.29 12.49 -9.22
CA VAL A 57 8.30 13.26 -10.48
C VAL A 57 7.43 14.52 -10.42
N PRO A 58 6.17 14.49 -9.94
CA PRO A 58 5.36 15.70 -9.80
C PRO A 58 5.99 16.73 -8.86
N ILE A 59 6.51 16.28 -7.70
CA ILE A 59 7.20 17.14 -6.74
C ILE A 59 8.43 17.81 -7.39
N LEU A 60 9.26 17.04 -8.09
CA LEU A 60 10.42 17.55 -8.82
C LEU A 60 10.03 18.63 -9.83
N ALA A 61 8.95 18.38 -10.58
CA ALA A 61 8.51 19.30 -11.60
C ALA A 61 7.93 20.59 -10.99
N VAL A 62 7.21 20.55 -9.87
CA VAL A 62 6.79 21.76 -9.15
C VAL A 62 7.98 22.54 -8.61
N GLU A 63 8.95 21.87 -7.97
CA GLU A 63 10.15 22.53 -7.45
C GLU A 63 10.97 23.18 -8.58
N ASN A 64 11.07 22.53 -9.73
CA ASN A 64 11.68 23.10 -10.93
C ASN A 64 10.93 24.35 -11.40
N GLN A 65 9.60 24.32 -11.47
CA GLN A 65 8.78 25.46 -11.87
C GLN A 65 8.90 26.61 -10.85
N VAL A 66 8.98 26.34 -9.55
CA VAL A 66 9.20 27.33 -8.49
C VAL A 66 10.61 27.93 -8.62
N ALA A 67 11.63 27.11 -8.83
CA ALA A 67 13.01 27.57 -8.99
C ALA A 67 13.18 28.41 -10.27
N MET A 68 12.55 28.03 -11.39
CA MET A 68 12.59 28.82 -12.63
C MET A 68 11.61 30.00 -12.64
N ASN A 69 10.60 29.99 -11.78
CA ASN A 69 9.41 30.82 -11.88
C ASN A 69 8.75 30.73 -13.27
N ASP A 70 8.55 29.52 -13.75
CA ASP A 70 7.94 29.24 -15.05
C ASP A 70 6.83 28.18 -14.89
N PRO A 71 5.56 28.48 -15.23
CA PRO A 71 5.07 29.79 -15.68
C PRO A 71 5.28 30.90 -14.62
N PRO A 72 5.30 32.19 -15.02
CA PRO A 72 5.57 33.31 -14.09
C PRO A 72 4.67 33.41 -12.86
N VAL A 73 3.52 32.74 -12.89
CA VAL A 73 2.54 32.66 -11.81
C VAL A 73 2.97 31.72 -10.69
N THR A 74 3.88 30.77 -10.94
CA THR A 74 4.18 29.66 -10.02
C THR A 74 4.63 30.12 -8.63
N ARG A 75 5.62 31.02 -8.52
CA ARG A 75 6.03 31.55 -7.20
C ARG A 75 4.94 32.39 -6.55
N ALA A 76 4.14 33.10 -7.33
CA ALA A 76 3.05 33.92 -6.82
C ALA A 76 1.93 33.04 -6.25
N THR A 77 1.60 31.94 -6.91
CA THR A 77 0.68 30.90 -6.41
C THR A 77 1.21 30.30 -5.11
N LEU A 78 2.43 29.78 -5.09
CA LEU A 78 3.01 29.19 -3.86
C LEU A 78 2.98 30.19 -2.71
N LYS A 79 3.42 31.43 -2.94
CA LYS A 79 3.39 32.49 -1.92
C LYS A 79 1.96 32.75 -1.42
N ARG A 80 0.97 32.80 -2.31
CA ARG A 80 -0.44 33.02 -1.97
C ARG A 80 -0.99 31.89 -1.08
N LEU A 81 -0.63 30.64 -1.36
CA LEU A 81 -1.03 29.49 -0.53
C LEU A 81 -0.41 29.58 0.88
N LEU A 82 0.89 29.88 0.95
CA LEU A 82 1.61 30.04 2.23
C LEU A 82 1.08 31.23 3.05
N ASP A 83 0.82 32.37 2.41
CA ASP A 83 0.24 33.55 3.07
C ASP A 83 -1.17 33.28 3.61
N ALA A 84 -1.89 32.31 3.03
CA ALA A 84 -3.21 31.85 3.47
C ALA A 84 -3.15 30.79 4.58
N GLY A 85 -1.96 30.34 4.98
CA GLY A 85 -1.76 29.40 6.08
C GLY A 85 -1.61 27.93 5.68
N VAL A 86 -1.61 27.62 4.37
CA VAL A 86 -1.29 26.29 3.86
C VAL A 86 0.20 26.04 4.06
N ASP A 87 0.60 24.88 4.60
CA ASP A 87 2.02 24.55 4.71
C ASP A 87 2.63 24.26 3.33
N ARG A 88 3.96 24.35 3.24
CA ARG A 88 4.65 24.26 1.96
C ARG A 88 4.52 22.89 1.30
N VAL A 89 4.44 21.81 2.08
CA VAL A 89 4.32 20.45 1.52
C VAL A 89 2.96 20.31 0.86
N THR A 90 1.89 20.66 1.56
CA THR A 90 0.52 20.66 1.01
C THR A 90 0.36 21.63 -0.17
N ALA A 91 1.05 22.77 -0.15
CA ALA A 91 1.03 23.69 -1.27
C ALA A 91 1.73 23.13 -2.53
N ILE A 92 2.85 22.41 -2.37
CA ILE A 92 3.53 21.71 -3.48
C ILE A 92 2.63 20.60 -4.04
N ASP A 93 1.96 19.85 -3.16
CA ASP A 93 1.07 18.75 -3.52
C ASP A 93 -0.12 19.25 -4.37
N ALA A 94 -0.82 20.28 -3.90
CA ALA A 94 -1.92 20.90 -4.65
C ALA A 94 -1.48 21.47 -6.01
N MET A 95 -0.25 21.99 -6.10
CA MET A 95 0.32 22.44 -7.37
C MET A 95 0.72 21.27 -8.29
N SER A 96 1.07 20.11 -7.71
CA SER A 96 1.41 18.88 -8.42
C SER A 96 0.17 18.24 -9.06
N ASP A 97 -0.98 18.27 -8.39
CA ASP A 97 -2.26 17.80 -8.93
C ASP A 97 -2.66 18.53 -10.22
N VAL A 98 -2.55 19.87 -10.21
CA VAL A 98 -2.83 20.70 -11.40
C VAL A 98 -1.95 20.29 -12.59
N MET A 99 -0.71 19.87 -12.31
CA MET A 99 0.22 19.40 -13.33
C MET A 99 -0.10 17.99 -13.79
N ALA A 100 -0.49 17.09 -12.89
CA ALA A 100 -0.95 15.75 -13.21
C ALA A 100 -2.19 15.79 -14.13
N ASP A 101 -3.18 16.62 -13.79
CA ASP A 101 -4.40 16.84 -14.60
C ASP A 101 -4.06 17.37 -16.00
N SER A 102 -3.13 18.33 -16.06
CA SER A 102 -2.68 18.91 -17.32
C SER A 102 -1.93 17.91 -18.19
N LEU A 103 -1.16 17.00 -17.58
CA LEU A 103 -0.47 15.91 -18.29
C LEU A 103 -1.45 14.83 -18.75
N ALA A 104 -2.43 14.47 -17.92
CA ALA A 104 -3.45 13.49 -18.25
C ALA A 104 -4.30 13.93 -19.44
N ALA A 105 -4.73 15.19 -19.48
CA ALA A 105 -5.50 15.77 -20.60
C ALA A 105 -4.73 15.81 -21.94
N VAL A 106 -3.40 15.90 -21.88
CA VAL A 106 -2.53 15.82 -23.07
C VAL A 106 -2.30 14.36 -23.48
N ALA A 107 -2.14 13.46 -22.51
CA ALA A 107 -1.92 12.03 -22.75
C ALA A 107 -3.16 11.31 -23.30
N SER A 108 -4.37 11.74 -22.91
CA SER A 108 -5.66 11.22 -23.42
C SER A 108 -5.93 11.62 -24.89
N GLY A 109 -5.15 12.57 -25.43
CA GLY A 109 -5.35 13.11 -26.78
C GLY A 109 -6.55 14.05 -26.91
N GLU A 110 -7.20 14.40 -25.80
CA GLU A 110 -8.37 15.29 -25.77
C GLU A 110 -8.00 16.73 -26.09
N GLN A 111 -6.79 17.19 -25.73
CA GLN A 111 -6.31 18.55 -25.98
C GLN A 111 -4.80 18.62 -26.24
N HIS A 112 -4.35 19.69 -26.92
CA HIS A 112 -2.91 20.03 -26.99
C HIS A 112 -2.52 20.79 -25.73
N TYR A 113 -1.26 20.65 -25.28
CA TYR A 113 -0.74 21.40 -24.14
C TYR A 113 -0.98 22.92 -24.31
N ASP A 114 -1.74 23.51 -23.39
CA ASP A 114 -2.03 24.93 -23.33
C ASP A 114 -1.40 25.54 -22.06
N ALA A 115 -0.24 26.18 -22.24
CA ALA A 115 0.47 26.85 -21.16
C ALA A 115 -0.36 27.93 -20.45
N ALA A 116 -1.29 28.58 -21.16
CA ALA A 116 -2.15 29.60 -20.57
C ALA A 116 -3.27 28.98 -19.75
N ALA A 117 -3.79 27.81 -20.13
CA ALA A 117 -4.74 27.05 -19.31
C ALA A 117 -4.07 26.53 -18.04
N PHE A 118 -2.86 25.97 -18.17
CA PHE A 118 -2.07 25.52 -17.02
C PHE A 118 -1.79 26.66 -16.02
N ALA A 119 -1.35 27.82 -16.52
CA ALA A 119 -1.14 28.99 -15.66
C ALA A 119 -2.42 29.46 -14.95
N ARG A 120 -3.58 29.45 -15.64
CA ARG A 120 -4.87 29.78 -15.02
C ARG A 120 -5.26 28.77 -13.93
N ALA A 121 -5.01 27.48 -14.15
CA ALA A 121 -5.30 26.45 -13.16
C ALA A 121 -4.46 26.63 -11.89
N LEU A 122 -3.17 26.95 -12.02
CA LEU A 122 -2.31 27.29 -10.88
C LEU A 122 -2.80 28.55 -10.13
N GLU A 123 -3.32 29.56 -10.83
CA GLU A 123 -3.87 30.76 -10.18
C GLU A 123 -5.18 30.47 -9.44
N GLN A 124 -5.96 29.50 -9.91
CA GLN A 124 -7.30 29.15 -9.40
C GLN A 124 -7.29 28.22 -8.19
N ILE A 125 -6.14 27.66 -7.78
CA ILE A 125 -6.04 26.84 -6.58
C ILE A 125 -6.55 27.65 -5.36
N ASP A 126 -7.71 27.31 -4.81
CA ASP A 126 -8.30 28.03 -3.68
C ASP A 126 -7.68 27.50 -2.35
N PRO A 127 -6.99 28.34 -1.55
CA PRO A 127 -6.43 27.90 -0.27
C PRO A 127 -7.50 27.44 0.72
N ALA A 128 -8.77 27.86 0.57
CA ALA A 128 -9.87 27.39 1.40
C ALA A 128 -10.39 26.01 0.98
N GLU A 129 -10.16 25.62 -0.28
CA GLU A 129 -10.49 24.28 -0.81
C GLU A 129 -9.35 23.29 -0.63
N ILE A 130 -8.11 23.79 -0.50
CA ILE A 130 -6.97 23.03 0.01
C ILE A 130 -7.23 22.77 1.49
N ALA A 131 -7.79 21.60 1.80
CA ALA A 131 -8.28 21.21 3.11
C ALA A 131 -7.46 21.81 4.26
N ILE A 132 -7.96 22.91 4.84
CA ILE A 132 -7.52 23.40 6.14
C ILE A 132 -7.97 22.32 7.12
N GLY A 133 -7.03 21.46 7.52
CA GLY A 133 -7.12 20.78 8.81
C GLY A 133 -7.08 21.86 9.89
N GLU A 134 -8.22 22.49 10.17
CA GLU A 134 -8.34 23.37 11.32
C GLU A 134 -8.10 22.51 12.57
N ALA A 135 -7.03 22.87 13.27
CA ALA A 135 -6.78 22.39 14.61
C ALA A 135 -7.95 22.83 15.52
N GLY A 136 -8.90 21.92 15.72
CA GLY A 136 -9.97 22.06 16.71
C GLY A 136 -11.38 21.88 16.16
N ASP A 137 -11.74 20.68 15.72
CA ASP A 137 -12.96 20.02 16.19
C ASP A 137 -12.91 18.52 15.87
N ASP A 138 -13.17 17.70 16.87
CA ASP A 138 -13.22 16.24 16.82
C ASP A 138 -14.39 15.77 15.92
N ALA A 139 -14.20 15.74 14.60
CA ALA A 139 -15.05 15.02 13.67
C ALA A 139 -14.26 13.85 13.03
N PRO A 140 -14.64 12.57 13.28
CA PRO A 140 -13.85 11.43 12.88
C PRO A 140 -14.06 11.12 11.39
N GLY A 141 -12.97 10.98 10.61
CA GLY A 141 -13.04 10.17 9.37
C GLY A 141 -12.40 10.70 8.08
N ARG A 142 -11.42 11.61 8.10
CA ARG A 142 -10.63 11.89 6.88
C ARG A 142 -9.13 11.87 7.17
N PRO A 143 -8.38 10.83 6.72
CA PRO A 143 -6.93 10.90 6.71
C PRO A 143 -6.44 11.83 5.60
N ALA A 144 -5.31 12.50 5.84
CA ALA A 144 -4.64 13.35 4.87
C ALA A 144 -4.07 12.49 3.73
N GLY A 145 -4.44 12.78 2.48
CA GLY A 145 -3.85 12.09 1.32
C GLY A 145 -4.77 11.77 0.13
N GLY A 146 -5.91 12.45 -0.06
CA GLY A 146 -6.70 12.32 -1.30
C GLY A 146 -7.33 10.95 -1.58
N VAL A 147 -7.09 9.95 -0.73
CA VAL A 147 -7.63 8.61 -0.88
C VAL A 147 -9.16 8.63 -0.76
N PRO A 148 -9.91 8.09 -1.74
CA PRO A 148 -11.35 8.01 -1.65
C PRO A 148 -11.76 7.24 -0.40
N VAL A 149 -12.62 7.87 0.42
CA VAL A 149 -13.23 7.19 1.56
C VAL A 149 -14.12 6.07 1.01
N PHE A 150 -13.95 4.86 1.51
CA PHE A 150 -14.83 3.75 1.16
C PHE A 150 -16.29 4.13 1.46
N SER A 151 -17.14 4.08 0.45
CA SER A 151 -18.50 4.62 0.46
C SER A 151 -19.50 3.52 0.09
N ASP A 152 -20.79 3.80 0.30
CA ASP A 152 -21.85 2.87 -0.13
C ASP A 152 -21.89 2.68 -1.64
N GLU A 153 -21.44 3.66 -2.42
CA GLU A 153 -21.30 3.55 -3.87
C GLU A 153 -20.16 2.60 -4.25
N HIS A 154 -18.99 2.74 -3.62
CA HIS A 154 -17.88 1.79 -3.80
C HIS A 154 -18.30 0.35 -3.45
N ARG A 155 -19.02 0.19 -2.33
CA ARG A 155 -19.60 -1.09 -1.93
C ARG A 155 -20.53 -1.65 -2.99
N GLN A 156 -21.46 -0.84 -3.50
CA GLN A 156 -22.42 -1.28 -4.51
C GLN A 156 -21.72 -1.73 -5.81
N VAL A 157 -20.66 -1.03 -6.23
CA VAL A 157 -19.84 -1.42 -7.38
C VAL A 157 -19.27 -2.83 -7.20
N LEU A 158 -18.75 -3.15 -6.01
CA LEU A 158 -18.17 -4.47 -5.71
C LEU A 158 -19.23 -5.56 -5.58
N ILE A 159 -20.41 -5.25 -5.05
CA ILE A 159 -21.57 -6.16 -5.03
C ILE A 159 -21.97 -6.50 -6.46
N ASP A 160 -22.23 -5.48 -7.29
CA ASP A 160 -22.70 -5.66 -8.66
C ASP A 160 -21.69 -6.43 -9.51
N PHE A 161 -20.39 -6.14 -9.35
CA PHE A 161 -19.31 -6.84 -10.05
C PHE A 161 -19.23 -8.31 -9.64
N GLY A 162 -19.19 -8.60 -8.34
CA GLY A 162 -19.11 -9.97 -7.83
C GLY A 162 -20.32 -10.82 -8.23
N GLU A 163 -21.53 -10.28 -8.13
CA GLU A 163 -22.75 -10.99 -8.54
C GLU A 163 -22.79 -11.28 -10.05
N ARG A 164 -22.41 -10.30 -10.88
CA ARG A 164 -22.38 -10.44 -12.34
C ARG A 164 -21.36 -11.49 -12.78
N HIS A 165 -20.26 -11.63 -12.06
CA HIS A 165 -19.12 -12.47 -12.44
C HIS A 165 -18.91 -13.68 -11.53
N ALA A 166 -19.94 -14.11 -10.78
CA ALA A 166 -19.87 -15.28 -9.92
C ALA A 166 -19.44 -16.57 -10.67
N GLU A 167 -19.90 -16.77 -11.91
CA GLU A 167 -19.50 -17.92 -12.74
C GLU A 167 -18.04 -17.86 -13.21
N ALA A 168 -17.43 -16.67 -13.20
CA ALA A 168 -16.03 -16.46 -13.53
C ALA A 168 -15.13 -16.51 -12.29
N ALA A 169 -15.65 -16.98 -11.16
CA ALA A 169 -14.95 -17.05 -9.87
C ALA A 169 -14.42 -15.69 -9.39
N ALA A 170 -15.07 -14.58 -9.75
CA ALA A 170 -14.82 -13.31 -9.08
C ALA A 170 -15.28 -13.40 -7.63
N MET A 171 -14.48 -12.90 -6.70
CA MET A 171 -14.88 -12.85 -5.29
C MET A 171 -16.09 -11.94 -5.14
N SER A 172 -17.06 -12.36 -4.32
CA SER A 172 -18.14 -11.47 -3.91
C SER A 172 -17.59 -10.29 -3.10
N TRP A 173 -18.40 -9.24 -2.91
CA TRP A 173 -18.03 -8.10 -2.07
C TRP A 173 -17.56 -8.53 -0.65
N PRO A 174 -18.30 -9.38 0.10
CA PRO A 174 -17.85 -9.80 1.43
C PRO A 174 -16.56 -10.63 1.39
N GLU A 175 -16.42 -11.53 0.40
CA GLU A 175 -15.18 -12.31 0.19
C GLU A 175 -13.99 -11.37 -0.10
N THR A 176 -14.17 -10.36 -0.95
CA THR A 176 -13.15 -9.34 -1.23
C THR A 176 -12.75 -8.59 0.05
N ALA A 177 -13.71 -8.21 0.89
CA ALA A 177 -13.43 -7.52 2.15
C ALA A 177 -12.67 -8.39 3.16
N GLY A 178 -13.01 -9.67 3.28
CA GLY A 178 -12.28 -10.62 4.13
C GLY A 178 -10.87 -10.88 3.61
N PHE A 179 -10.74 -11.07 2.29
CA PHE A 179 -9.46 -11.28 1.62
C PHE A 179 -8.54 -10.08 1.81
N LEU A 180 -9.03 -8.86 1.61
CA LEU A 180 -8.23 -7.65 1.77
C LEU A 180 -7.85 -7.36 3.25
N LEU A 181 -8.62 -7.85 4.23
CA LEU A 181 -8.14 -7.85 5.63
C LEU A 181 -6.92 -8.77 5.78
N ALA A 182 -6.95 -9.97 5.20
CA ALA A 182 -5.81 -10.88 5.23
C ALA A 182 -4.57 -10.28 4.55
N VAL A 183 -4.74 -9.61 3.42
CA VAL A 183 -3.68 -8.84 2.73
C VAL A 183 -3.12 -7.75 3.63
N GLN A 184 -3.98 -6.93 4.25
CA GLN A 184 -3.51 -5.84 5.10
C GLN A 184 -2.85 -6.32 6.39
N ALA A 185 -3.25 -7.48 6.90
CA ALA A 185 -2.60 -8.14 8.03
C ALA A 185 -1.35 -8.95 7.64
N CYS A 186 -0.93 -9.02 6.38
CA CYS A 186 0.25 -9.79 6.01
C CYS A 186 1.52 -9.25 6.71
N PRO A 187 2.41 -10.10 7.25
CA PRO A 187 3.72 -9.67 7.75
C PRO A 187 4.55 -8.96 6.67
N ASP A 188 4.37 -9.35 5.41
CA ASP A 188 5.02 -8.72 4.26
C ASP A 188 4.13 -7.64 3.62
N LEU A 189 4.76 -6.72 2.88
CA LEU A 189 4.05 -5.81 2.00
C LEU A 189 3.59 -6.56 0.74
N VAL A 190 2.29 -6.51 0.47
CA VAL A 190 1.67 -7.17 -0.68
C VAL A 190 1.17 -6.11 -1.66
N MET A 191 1.65 -6.17 -2.91
CA MET A 191 1.34 -5.15 -3.91
C MET A 191 -0.05 -5.36 -4.54
N PRO A 192 -0.78 -4.30 -4.93
CA PRO A 192 -2.07 -4.42 -5.61
C PRO A 192 -2.08 -5.35 -6.82
N SER A 193 -1.03 -5.29 -7.64
CA SER A 193 -0.89 -6.15 -8.81
C SER A 193 -0.86 -7.65 -8.48
N GLU A 194 -0.51 -8.04 -7.25
CA GLU A 194 -0.40 -9.44 -6.84
C GLU A 194 -1.75 -10.03 -6.45
N TRP A 195 -2.61 -9.24 -5.79
CA TRP A 195 -3.91 -9.74 -5.32
C TRP A 195 -5.09 -9.41 -6.25
N ILE A 196 -4.97 -8.39 -7.12
CA ILE A 196 -6.06 -7.99 -8.03
C ILE A 196 -6.55 -9.17 -8.90
N GLU A 197 -5.62 -10.00 -9.40
CA GLU A 197 -5.96 -11.16 -10.22
C GLU A 197 -6.74 -12.22 -9.41
N ILE A 198 -6.43 -12.38 -8.12
CA ILE A 198 -7.09 -13.35 -7.24
C ILE A 198 -8.55 -12.93 -6.98
N VAL A 199 -8.78 -11.68 -6.57
CA VAL A 199 -10.14 -11.19 -6.29
C VAL A 199 -11.01 -11.06 -7.55
N GLN A 200 -10.39 -10.94 -8.72
CA GLN A 200 -11.08 -10.82 -10.00
C GLN A 200 -11.45 -12.18 -10.61
N GLY A 201 -10.68 -13.22 -10.35
CA GLY A 201 -10.83 -14.51 -11.03
C GLY A 201 -10.67 -14.37 -12.55
N GLU A 202 -11.52 -15.06 -13.31
CA GLU A 202 -11.54 -15.00 -14.77
C GLU A 202 -12.42 -13.86 -15.33
N ALA A 203 -12.94 -12.98 -14.45
CA ALA A 203 -13.82 -11.90 -14.85
C ALA A 203 -13.12 -10.92 -15.79
N ARG A 204 -13.90 -10.38 -16.73
CA ARG A 204 -13.45 -9.35 -17.68
C ARG A 204 -14.33 -8.14 -17.54
N PHE A 205 -13.71 -6.98 -17.47
CA PHE A 205 -14.40 -5.71 -17.51
C PHE A 205 -15.09 -5.50 -18.86
N ALA A 206 -16.31 -4.99 -18.83
CA ALA A 206 -17.09 -4.64 -19.99
C ALA A 206 -16.45 -3.47 -20.76
N ASP A 207 -15.95 -2.48 -20.03
CA ASP A 207 -15.33 -1.26 -20.56
C ASP A 207 -14.31 -0.67 -19.56
N HIS A 208 -13.73 0.48 -19.93
CA HIS A 208 -12.75 1.19 -19.11
C HIS A 208 -13.37 1.80 -17.85
N ASP A 209 -14.64 2.22 -17.91
CA ASP A 209 -15.33 2.86 -16.79
C ASP A 209 -15.60 1.83 -15.68
N GLU A 210 -16.02 0.62 -16.02
CA GLU A 210 -16.18 -0.47 -15.05
C GLU A 210 -14.84 -0.89 -14.43
N LEU A 211 -13.77 -0.98 -15.24
CA LEU A 211 -12.41 -1.24 -14.75
C LEU A 211 -11.99 -0.18 -13.72
N GLN A 212 -12.20 1.10 -14.05
CA GLN A 212 -11.83 2.21 -13.17
C GLN A 212 -12.65 2.16 -11.87
N ALA A 213 -13.97 2.06 -11.95
CA ALA A 213 -14.86 2.05 -10.79
C ALA A 213 -14.57 0.88 -9.84
N VAL A 214 -14.36 -0.34 -10.38
CA VAL A 214 -14.03 -1.52 -9.55
C VAL A 214 -12.66 -1.38 -8.90
N SER A 215 -11.67 -0.84 -9.63
CA SER A 215 -10.33 -0.62 -9.09
C SER A 215 -10.32 0.44 -7.98
N GLU A 216 -11.00 1.56 -8.20
CA GLU A 216 -11.18 2.62 -7.19
C GLU A 216 -11.88 2.07 -5.94
N ALA A 217 -12.96 1.30 -6.11
CA ALA A 217 -13.68 0.70 -4.99
C ALA A 217 -12.82 -0.29 -4.17
N ARG A 218 -12.00 -1.12 -4.83
CA ARG A 218 -11.07 -2.05 -4.17
C ARG A 218 -9.99 -1.29 -3.39
N MET A 219 -9.40 -0.25 -3.99
CA MET A 219 -8.38 0.55 -3.31
C MET A 219 -8.98 1.35 -2.14
N ALA A 220 -10.17 1.93 -2.31
CA ALA A 220 -10.88 2.60 -1.23
C ALA A 220 -11.15 1.64 -0.05
N LEU A 221 -11.58 0.39 -0.33
CA LEU A 221 -11.75 -0.64 0.68
C LEU A 221 -10.42 -0.97 1.37
N MET A 222 -9.36 -1.23 0.60
CA MET A 222 -8.03 -1.56 1.12
C MET A 222 -7.52 -0.48 2.09
N ASN A 223 -7.75 0.79 1.74
CA ASN A 223 -7.36 1.93 2.56
C ASN A 223 -8.26 2.12 3.80
N TRP A 224 -9.56 1.85 3.69
CA TRP A 224 -10.47 1.83 4.84
C TRP A 224 -10.08 0.75 5.86
N ILE A 225 -9.64 -0.42 5.40
CA ILE A 225 -9.12 -1.48 6.27
C ILE A 225 -7.83 -1.03 6.94
N ALA A 226 -6.88 -0.47 6.18
CA ALA A 226 -5.61 0.03 6.70
C ALA A 226 -5.80 1.10 7.78
N ASP A 227 -6.60 2.14 7.54
CA ASP A 227 -6.87 3.22 8.50
C ASP A 227 -7.45 2.67 9.83
N ARG A 228 -8.29 1.64 9.75
CA ARG A 228 -8.84 0.98 10.94
C ARG A 228 -7.81 0.17 11.71
N MET A 229 -6.95 -0.56 11.01
CA MET A 229 -5.86 -1.30 11.62
C MET A 229 -4.85 -0.37 12.29
N ASP A 230 -4.49 0.74 11.64
CA ASP A 230 -3.59 1.77 12.19
C ASP A 230 -4.15 2.44 13.45
N ARG A 231 -5.48 2.51 13.57
CA ARG A 231 -6.20 3.01 14.76
C ARG A 231 -6.44 1.95 15.83
N ASP A 232 -5.89 0.75 15.68
CA ASP A 232 -6.10 -0.40 16.56
C ASP A 232 -7.60 -0.77 16.70
N GLN A 233 -8.35 -0.58 15.61
CA GLN A 233 -9.80 -0.81 15.51
C GLN A 233 -10.16 -1.56 14.21
N PRO A 234 -9.49 -2.68 13.87
CA PRO A 234 -9.88 -3.50 12.73
C PRO A 234 -11.33 -3.94 12.90
N ALA A 235 -12.08 -3.93 11.80
CA ALA A 235 -13.51 -4.19 11.85
C ALA A 235 -13.98 -5.01 10.64
N VAL A 236 -14.95 -5.86 10.91
CA VAL A 236 -15.80 -6.44 9.87
C VAL A 236 -16.73 -5.34 9.35
N PRO A 237 -16.91 -5.16 8.03
CA PRO A 237 -17.89 -4.21 7.49
C PRO A 237 -19.29 -4.44 8.09
N GLU A 238 -20.07 -3.37 8.31
CA GLU A 238 -21.35 -3.44 9.02
C GLU A 238 -22.37 -4.42 8.39
N ASP A 239 -22.44 -4.44 7.06
CA ASP A 239 -23.27 -5.37 6.29
C ASP A 239 -22.74 -6.81 6.25
N CYS A 240 -21.53 -7.03 6.75
CA CYS A 240 -20.88 -8.32 6.93
C CYS A 240 -20.82 -8.72 8.40
N ALA A 241 -21.39 -7.93 9.33
CA ALA A 241 -21.35 -8.24 10.76
C ALA A 241 -22.01 -9.61 11.06
N PRO A 242 -21.50 -10.37 12.04
CA PRO A 242 -22.06 -11.68 12.39
C PRO A 242 -23.49 -11.54 12.91
N ASP A 243 -24.36 -12.50 12.54
CA ASP A 243 -25.70 -12.58 13.12
C ASP A 243 -25.56 -12.85 14.64
N PRO A 244 -26.26 -12.09 15.51
CA PRO A 244 -26.17 -12.28 16.95
C PRO A 244 -26.62 -13.65 17.44
N GLU A 245 -27.35 -14.43 16.61
CA GLU A 245 -27.64 -15.83 16.84
C GLU A 245 -26.63 -16.71 16.08
N PRO A 246 -25.63 -17.31 16.77
CA PRO A 246 -24.49 -17.97 16.12
C PRO A 246 -24.86 -19.08 15.14
N LEU A 247 -25.95 -19.80 15.40
CA LEU A 247 -26.40 -20.88 14.53
C LEU A 247 -26.98 -20.37 13.20
N ARG A 248 -27.54 -19.15 13.15
CA ARG A 248 -28.04 -18.56 11.90
C ARG A 248 -26.93 -18.30 10.89
N ILE A 249 -25.73 -17.99 11.38
CA ILE A 249 -24.53 -17.88 10.54
C ILE A 249 -24.27 -19.22 9.79
N LEU A 250 -24.58 -20.36 10.42
CA LEU A 250 -24.35 -21.70 9.86
C LEU A 250 -25.55 -22.26 9.07
N GLU A 251 -26.69 -21.56 9.04
CA GLU A 251 -27.90 -22.05 8.38
C GLU A 251 -27.93 -21.78 6.87
N GLY A 252 -27.09 -20.89 6.37
CA GLY A 252 -27.04 -20.55 4.96
C GLY A 252 -25.84 -19.68 4.57
N ASP A 253 -25.72 -19.45 3.27
CA ASP A 253 -24.69 -18.58 2.71
C ASP A 253 -25.06 -17.11 2.94
N ASN A 254 -24.36 -16.46 3.87
CA ASN A 254 -24.59 -15.08 4.30
C ASN A 254 -23.30 -14.24 4.18
N ASN A 255 -23.41 -12.92 4.33
CA ASN A 255 -22.28 -12.02 4.15
C ASN A 255 -21.13 -12.29 5.13
N PHE A 256 -21.40 -12.60 6.39
CA PHE A 256 -20.34 -12.90 7.36
C PHE A 256 -19.61 -14.20 7.01
N SER A 257 -20.35 -15.26 6.65
CA SER A 257 -19.73 -16.52 6.20
C SER A 257 -18.87 -16.34 4.94
N ARG A 258 -19.34 -15.54 3.96
CA ARG A 258 -18.56 -15.13 2.78
C ARG A 258 -17.31 -14.35 3.16
N TRP A 259 -17.44 -13.40 4.08
CA TRP A 259 -16.31 -12.64 4.61
C TRP A 259 -15.26 -13.56 5.27
N CYS A 260 -15.68 -14.51 6.10
CA CYS A 260 -14.78 -15.51 6.67
C CYS A 260 -14.09 -16.35 5.59
N ARG A 261 -14.79 -16.76 4.52
CA ARG A 261 -14.18 -17.49 3.40
C ARG A 261 -13.09 -16.67 2.71
N GLY A 262 -13.38 -15.41 2.41
CA GLY A 262 -12.40 -14.49 1.83
C GLY A 262 -11.15 -14.33 2.69
N LEU A 263 -11.31 -14.17 4.00
CA LEU A 263 -10.19 -14.08 4.94
C LEU A 263 -9.34 -15.35 4.94
N ILE A 264 -9.97 -16.53 5.04
CA ILE A 264 -9.27 -17.81 5.01
C ILE A 264 -8.55 -18.02 3.68
N GLU A 265 -9.17 -17.65 2.56
CA GLU A 265 -8.55 -17.74 1.23
C GLU A 265 -7.33 -16.82 1.10
N GLY A 266 -7.44 -15.57 1.58
CA GLY A 266 -6.32 -14.64 1.63
C GLY A 266 -5.20 -15.11 2.54
N HIS A 267 -5.53 -15.66 3.71
CA HIS A 267 -4.53 -16.24 4.62
C HIS A 267 -3.78 -17.42 3.97
N ASN A 268 -4.52 -18.36 3.36
CA ASN A 268 -3.91 -19.51 2.68
C ASN A 268 -3.01 -19.09 1.52
N TRP A 269 -3.38 -18.03 0.79
CA TRP A 269 -2.54 -17.48 -0.27
C TRP A 269 -1.23 -16.90 0.27
N LEU A 270 -1.27 -16.34 1.48
CA LEU A 270 -0.15 -15.69 2.18
C LEU A 270 0.58 -16.60 3.18
N GLU A 271 0.29 -17.91 3.19
CA GLU A 271 0.83 -18.89 4.15
C GLU A 271 2.36 -18.79 4.28
N GLN A 272 3.07 -18.63 3.15
CA GLN A 272 4.53 -18.51 3.14
C GLN A 272 5.06 -17.29 3.89
N SER A 273 4.35 -16.17 3.86
CA SER A 273 4.74 -14.95 4.60
C SER A 273 4.57 -15.13 6.11
N TRP A 274 3.55 -15.88 6.53
CA TRP A 274 3.33 -16.20 7.94
C TRP A 274 4.31 -17.25 8.46
N ASP A 275 4.53 -18.33 7.70
CA ASP A 275 5.52 -19.37 8.02
C ASP A 275 6.95 -18.82 8.16
N ALA A 276 7.26 -17.71 7.50
CA ALA A 276 8.57 -17.08 7.56
C ALA A 276 8.85 -16.39 8.90
N VAL A 277 7.80 -16.00 9.63
CA VAL A 277 7.91 -15.17 10.85
C VAL A 277 7.43 -15.86 12.11
N LEU A 278 6.55 -16.88 12.00
CA LEU A 278 6.02 -17.62 13.14
C LEU A 278 6.84 -18.88 13.43
N GLU A 279 7.22 -19.09 14.69
CA GLU A 279 7.83 -20.35 15.12
C GLU A 279 6.75 -21.33 15.59
N ALA A 280 6.70 -22.51 14.98
CA ALA A 280 5.70 -23.52 15.30
C ALA A 280 5.60 -23.82 16.81
N GLY A 281 4.41 -23.58 17.38
CA GLY A 281 4.08 -23.83 18.77
C GLY A 281 4.42 -22.71 19.75
N ASP A 282 4.92 -21.55 19.29
CA ASP A 282 5.03 -20.35 20.12
C ASP A 282 3.63 -19.74 20.42
N ASP A 283 3.61 -18.68 21.23
CA ASP A 283 2.34 -18.07 21.66
C ASP A 283 1.62 -17.35 20.50
N ASP A 284 2.37 -16.88 19.50
CA ASP A 284 1.89 -16.10 18.36
C ASP A 284 1.28 -17.01 17.28
N ASP A 285 1.94 -18.14 16.96
CA ASP A 285 1.43 -19.25 16.14
C ASP A 285 0.10 -19.79 16.71
N ARG A 286 0.02 -19.92 18.04
CA ARG A 286 -1.21 -20.37 18.72
C ARG A 286 -2.33 -19.35 18.66
N ALA A 287 -2.02 -18.06 18.82
CA ALA A 287 -3.00 -16.99 18.73
C ALA A 287 -3.56 -16.91 17.30
N GLN A 288 -2.69 -16.95 16.29
CA GLN A 288 -3.10 -16.99 14.89
C GLN A 288 -3.95 -18.22 14.58
N GLY A 289 -3.49 -19.41 14.96
CA GLY A 289 -4.22 -20.66 14.72
C GLY A 289 -5.60 -20.66 15.38
N MET A 290 -5.74 -20.07 16.57
CA MET A 290 -7.04 -19.88 17.22
C MET A 290 -7.94 -18.94 16.41
N GLY A 291 -7.44 -17.77 15.99
CA GLY A 291 -8.20 -16.83 15.18
C GLY A 291 -8.68 -17.46 13.86
N LEU A 292 -7.80 -18.14 13.13
CA LEU A 292 -8.13 -18.86 11.90
C LEU A 292 -9.14 -19.98 12.15
N THR A 293 -9.07 -20.68 13.28
CA THR A 293 -10.07 -21.68 13.65
C THR A 293 -11.44 -21.04 13.86
N VAL A 294 -11.51 -19.87 14.50
CA VAL A 294 -12.77 -19.12 14.67
C VAL A 294 -13.34 -18.72 13.30
N PHE A 295 -12.54 -18.14 12.41
CA PHE A 295 -13.00 -17.74 11.08
C PHE A 295 -13.43 -18.95 10.23
N ALA A 296 -12.61 -20.01 10.20
CA ALA A 296 -12.91 -21.22 9.46
C ALA A 296 -14.23 -21.85 9.93
N PHE A 297 -14.50 -21.87 11.24
CA PHE A 297 -15.74 -22.41 11.79
C PHE A 297 -17.00 -21.76 11.20
N PHE A 298 -16.96 -20.45 10.91
CA PHE A 298 -18.12 -19.71 10.39
C PHE A 298 -18.20 -19.65 8.85
N THR A 299 -17.27 -20.29 8.13
CA THR A 299 -17.30 -20.36 6.65
C THR A 299 -18.51 -21.12 6.12
N ASP A 300 -18.83 -22.27 6.73
CA ASP A 300 -20.00 -23.09 6.43
C ASP A 300 -20.24 -24.13 7.54
N ARG A 301 -21.46 -24.70 7.55
CA ARG A 301 -21.87 -25.70 8.54
C ARG A 301 -21.01 -26.96 8.54
N ALA A 302 -20.60 -27.45 7.36
CA ALA A 302 -19.82 -28.67 7.27
C ALA A 302 -18.41 -28.46 7.84
N MET A 303 -17.84 -27.26 7.69
CA MET A 303 -16.59 -26.88 8.38
C MET A 303 -16.79 -26.84 9.89
N ALA A 304 -17.84 -26.18 10.36
CA ALA A 304 -18.16 -26.12 11.78
C ALA A 304 -18.29 -27.52 12.41
N GLU A 305 -19.01 -28.43 11.75
CA GLU A 305 -19.18 -29.83 12.18
C GLU A 305 -17.84 -30.58 12.20
N ARG A 306 -16.94 -30.36 11.23
CA ARG A 306 -15.57 -30.93 11.24
C ARG A 306 -14.75 -30.47 12.44
N VAL A 307 -14.82 -29.18 12.79
CA VAL A 307 -14.10 -28.64 13.96
C VAL A 307 -14.65 -29.23 15.26
N VAL A 308 -15.98 -29.38 15.38
CA VAL A 308 -16.60 -30.05 16.54
C VAL A 308 -16.11 -31.49 16.66
N GLU A 309 -16.07 -32.24 15.55
CA GLU A 309 -15.57 -33.61 15.52
C GLU A 309 -14.11 -33.71 15.94
N GLU A 310 -13.26 -32.79 15.49
CA GLU A 310 -11.84 -32.81 15.81
C GLU A 310 -11.59 -32.53 17.31
N ILE A 311 -12.25 -31.50 17.86
CA ILE A 311 -12.18 -31.21 19.30
C ILE A 311 -12.75 -32.37 20.12
N ALA A 312 -13.78 -33.06 19.61
CA ALA A 312 -14.35 -34.22 20.26
C ALA A 312 -13.37 -35.41 20.31
N ARG A 313 -12.50 -35.57 19.32
CA ARG A 313 -11.47 -36.65 19.29
C ARG A 313 -10.37 -36.44 20.32
N ASP A 314 -9.97 -35.20 20.56
CA ASP A 314 -8.90 -34.86 21.48
C ASP A 314 -9.37 -34.66 22.94
N SER A 315 -10.69 -34.54 23.17
CA SER A 315 -11.26 -34.38 24.50
C SER A 315 -11.38 -35.73 25.24
N THR A 316 -10.78 -35.81 26.42
CA THR A 316 -11.00 -36.91 27.38
C THR A 316 -12.29 -36.74 28.21
N SER A 317 -13.05 -35.66 27.97
CA SER A 317 -14.26 -35.26 28.70
C SER A 317 -15.49 -35.18 27.77
N SER A 318 -16.59 -34.57 28.21
CA SER A 318 -17.77 -34.36 27.36
C SER A 318 -17.43 -33.48 26.16
N SER A 319 -17.60 -34.02 24.94
CA SER A 319 -17.43 -33.27 23.70
C SER A 319 -18.44 -32.12 23.61
N PRO A 320 -18.02 -30.91 23.19
CA PRO A 320 -18.93 -29.80 23.02
C PRO A 320 -19.90 -30.09 21.87
N THR A 321 -21.13 -29.60 21.99
CA THR A 321 -22.09 -29.56 20.89
C THR A 321 -21.74 -28.44 19.90
N LEU A 322 -22.30 -28.51 18.68
CA LEU A 322 -22.17 -27.43 17.69
C LEU A 322 -22.65 -26.09 18.23
N GLU A 323 -23.78 -26.07 18.95
CA GLU A 323 -24.36 -24.86 19.55
C GLU A 323 -23.45 -24.26 20.63
N GLU A 324 -22.89 -25.08 21.50
CA GLU A 324 -21.95 -24.63 22.54
C GLU A 324 -20.67 -24.05 21.92
N LEU A 325 -20.13 -24.69 20.88
CA LEU A 325 -18.92 -24.23 20.23
C LEU A 325 -19.17 -22.98 19.39
N ALA A 326 -20.28 -22.93 18.64
CA ALA A 326 -20.69 -21.75 17.89
C ALA A 326 -20.87 -20.55 18.82
N SER A 327 -21.50 -20.73 19.98
CA SER A 327 -21.66 -19.66 20.98
C SER A 327 -20.32 -19.16 21.52
N LYS A 328 -19.37 -20.07 21.79
CA LYS A 328 -18.03 -19.70 22.27
C LYS A 328 -17.23 -18.97 21.20
N PHE A 329 -17.17 -19.50 19.99
CA PHE A 329 -16.43 -18.91 18.90
C PHE A 329 -17.04 -17.58 18.44
N HIS A 330 -18.36 -17.44 18.47
CA HIS A 330 -19.03 -16.18 18.19
C HIS A 330 -18.56 -15.07 19.14
N ALA A 331 -18.44 -15.39 20.43
CA ALA A 331 -17.93 -14.43 21.44
C ALA A 331 -16.45 -14.05 21.24
N LEU A 332 -15.71 -14.80 20.40
CA LEU A 332 -14.30 -14.55 20.11
C LEU A 332 -14.09 -13.82 18.77
N ILE A 333 -15.13 -13.60 17.95
CA ILE A 333 -14.97 -13.02 16.61
C ILE A 333 -14.23 -11.68 16.65
N GLU A 334 -14.68 -10.73 17.48
CA GLU A 334 -14.05 -9.40 17.57
C GLU A 334 -12.58 -9.48 18.00
N GLN A 335 -12.30 -10.32 19.00
CA GLN A 335 -10.94 -10.55 19.49
C GLN A 335 -10.05 -11.22 18.43
N ALA A 336 -10.58 -12.21 17.70
CA ALA A 336 -9.86 -12.88 16.63
C ALA A 336 -9.49 -11.92 15.49
N VAL A 337 -10.38 -10.99 15.12
CA VAL A 337 -10.09 -9.95 14.11
C VAL A 337 -8.99 -9.01 14.59
N LEU A 338 -9.08 -8.57 15.85
CA LEU A 338 -8.07 -7.69 16.46
C LEU A 338 -6.70 -8.37 16.52
N GLU A 339 -6.63 -9.56 17.09
CA GLU A 339 -5.37 -10.29 17.28
C GLU A 339 -4.72 -10.66 15.95
N TYR A 340 -5.50 -11.14 14.96
CA TYR A 340 -4.97 -11.49 13.64
C TYR A 340 -4.35 -10.28 12.94
N ALA A 341 -5.05 -9.12 12.96
CA ALA A 341 -4.56 -7.88 12.37
C ALA A 341 -3.34 -7.32 13.10
N ALA A 342 -3.38 -7.28 14.44
CA ALA A 342 -2.30 -6.76 15.26
C ALA A 342 -1.03 -7.61 15.16
N LEU A 343 -1.17 -8.93 15.12
CA LEU A 343 -0.04 -9.86 14.99
C LEU A 343 0.73 -9.60 13.70
N GLY A 344 0.01 -9.54 12.58
CA GLY A 344 0.59 -9.23 11.28
C GLY A 344 1.36 -7.92 11.21
N LEU A 345 0.74 -6.84 11.71
CA LEU A 345 1.37 -5.53 11.78
C LEU A 345 2.60 -5.52 12.68
N ALA A 346 2.56 -6.23 13.81
CA ALA A 346 3.70 -6.32 14.71
C ALA A 346 4.91 -6.93 13.99
N TYR A 347 4.72 -8.02 13.24
CA TYR A 347 5.79 -8.64 12.47
C TYR A 347 6.26 -7.80 11.29
N ARG A 348 5.37 -7.07 10.61
CA ARG A 348 5.75 -6.13 9.54
C ARG A 348 6.66 -5.00 10.03
N GLN A 349 6.47 -4.57 11.29
CA GLN A 349 7.26 -3.50 11.90
C GLN A 349 8.57 -3.98 12.52
N LEU A 350 8.80 -5.30 12.62
CA LEU A 350 10.07 -5.81 13.12
C LEU A 350 11.19 -5.50 12.12
N PRO A 351 12.35 -5.03 12.57
CA PRO A 351 13.49 -4.87 11.69
C PRO A 351 13.87 -6.22 11.09
N PRO A 352 14.21 -6.29 9.78
CA PRO A 352 14.58 -7.55 9.15
C PRO A 352 15.75 -8.18 9.93
N GLU A 353 15.59 -9.45 10.30
CA GLU A 353 16.66 -10.25 10.90
C GLU A 353 17.93 -10.09 10.04
N PRO A 354 19.11 -9.80 10.65
CA PRO A 354 20.34 -9.65 9.90
C PRO A 354 20.65 -10.96 9.18
N SER A 355 20.31 -11.02 7.90
CA SER A 355 20.61 -12.16 7.05
C SER A 355 22.09 -12.52 7.21
N PRO A 356 22.44 -13.81 7.43
CA PRO A 356 23.82 -14.20 7.64
C PRO A 356 24.60 -13.84 6.38
N GLN A 357 25.35 -12.73 6.46
CA GLN A 357 26.15 -12.24 5.35
C GLN A 357 27.12 -13.34 4.96
N GLN A 358 26.82 -14.04 3.85
CA GLN A 358 27.82 -14.89 3.25
C GLN A 358 29.02 -14.00 2.93
N PRO A 359 30.24 -14.36 3.37
CA PRO A 359 31.40 -13.54 3.11
C PRO A 359 31.53 -13.34 1.60
N VAL A 360 31.42 -12.09 1.16
CA VAL A 360 31.53 -11.70 -0.24
C VAL A 360 32.83 -12.28 -0.80
N ARG A 361 32.72 -13.35 -1.59
CA ARG A 361 33.85 -13.86 -2.36
C ARG A 361 34.14 -12.85 -3.45
N SER A 362 35.01 -11.89 -3.14
CA SER A 362 35.63 -11.07 -4.16
C SER A 362 36.47 -11.97 -5.07
N GLU A 363 36.06 -12.14 -6.32
CA GLU A 363 36.93 -12.70 -7.34
C GLU A 363 38.13 -11.77 -7.50
N LYS A 364 39.33 -12.26 -7.15
CA LYS A 364 40.56 -11.51 -7.35
C LYS A 364 40.78 -11.29 -8.84
N ILE A 365 40.50 -10.07 -9.32
CA ILE A 365 40.76 -9.67 -10.70
C ILE A 365 42.26 -9.83 -10.99
N GLY A 366 42.58 -10.74 -11.91
CA GLY A 366 43.95 -10.98 -12.33
C GLY A 366 44.57 -9.72 -12.93
N ARG A 367 45.83 -9.40 -12.59
CA ARG A 367 46.54 -8.18 -13.04
C ARG A 367 46.52 -7.92 -14.57
N ASN A 368 46.34 -8.96 -15.39
CA ASN A 368 46.27 -8.84 -16.85
C ASN A 368 44.85 -8.87 -17.43
N GLN A 369 43.81 -9.08 -16.62
CA GLN A 369 42.41 -9.07 -17.06
C GLN A 369 41.96 -7.65 -17.43
N PRO A 370 40.91 -7.48 -18.25
CA PRO A 370 40.27 -6.20 -18.47
C PRO A 370 39.90 -5.53 -17.14
N CYS A 371 40.14 -4.22 -17.05
CA CYS A 371 39.86 -3.46 -15.84
C CYS A 371 38.35 -3.21 -15.71
N PRO A 372 37.73 -3.46 -14.55
CA PRO A 372 36.29 -3.36 -14.38
C PRO A 372 35.74 -1.93 -14.47
N CYS A 373 36.59 -0.90 -14.38
CA CYS A 373 36.19 0.50 -14.56
C CYS A 373 35.79 0.89 -16.00
N GLY A 374 35.62 -0.07 -16.90
CA GLY A 374 35.18 0.19 -18.28
C GLY A 374 36.23 0.82 -19.21
N SER A 375 37.46 1.07 -18.73
CA SER A 375 38.50 1.75 -19.52
C SER A 375 39.05 0.97 -20.73
N GLY A 376 38.68 -0.30 -20.90
CA GLY A 376 39.21 -1.22 -21.92
C GLY A 376 40.68 -1.62 -21.72
N LYS A 377 41.34 -1.15 -20.65
CA LYS A 377 42.77 -1.44 -20.35
C LYS A 377 42.90 -2.63 -19.40
N LYS A 378 44.05 -3.32 -19.42
CA LYS A 378 44.37 -4.37 -18.43
C LYS A 378 44.44 -3.79 -17.01
N TYR A 379 43.98 -4.51 -15.99
CA TYR A 379 43.88 -4.04 -14.60
C TYR A 379 45.18 -3.40 -14.06
N LYS A 380 46.35 -4.05 -14.25
CA LYS A 380 47.66 -3.49 -13.85
C LYS A 380 48.05 -2.20 -14.57
N LYS A 381 47.43 -1.95 -15.72
CA LYS A 381 47.56 -0.73 -16.52
C LYS A 381 46.30 0.12 -16.37
N CYS A 382 45.55 0.03 -15.29
CA CYS A 382 44.48 0.97 -14.97
C CYS A 382 44.36 1.12 -13.45
N CYS A 383 43.32 0.59 -12.82
CA CYS A 383 43.10 0.71 -11.37
C CYS A 383 44.16 -0.02 -10.53
N GLY A 384 44.87 -1.01 -11.10
CA GLY A 384 45.98 -1.71 -10.46
C GLY A 384 47.37 -1.09 -10.67
N ARG A 385 47.46 0.16 -11.13
CA ARG A 385 48.74 0.90 -11.26
C ARG A 385 49.17 1.46 -9.90
N PRO A 386 50.46 1.40 -9.53
CA PRO A 386 50.95 2.10 -8.34
C PRO A 386 50.71 3.61 -8.49
N GLY A 387 49.99 4.22 -7.55
CA GLY A 387 49.64 5.64 -7.58
C GLY A 387 48.29 5.98 -8.22
N ALA A 388 47.50 4.99 -8.67
CA ALA A 388 46.06 5.18 -8.93
C ALA A 388 45.30 5.25 -7.59
N GLY A 389 45.59 6.28 -6.80
CA GLY A 389 44.97 6.50 -5.50
C GLY A 389 43.75 7.42 -5.63
N ARG A 390 42.61 6.89 -5.18
CA ARG A 390 41.39 7.60 -4.74
C ARG A 390 40.70 8.49 -5.78
N LEU A 391 39.80 7.86 -6.54
CA LEU A 391 38.47 8.41 -6.79
C LEU A 391 37.51 7.23 -6.56
N HIS A 392 36.44 7.53 -5.82
CA HIS A 392 35.53 6.62 -5.11
C HIS A 392 36.07 6.21 -3.74
#